data_AF-A0A929SDP4-F1
#
_entry.id   AF-A0A929SDP4-F1
#
_cell.length_a   1.000
_cell.length_b   1.000
_cell.length_c   1.000
_cell.angle_alpha   90.00
_cell.angle_beta   90.00
_cell.angle_gamma   90.00
#
_symmetry.space_group_name_H-M   'P 1'
#
loop_
_entity.id
_entity.type
_entity.pdbx_description
1 polymer ?
#
loop_
_entity_poly.entity_id
_entity_poly.type
_entity_poly.pdbx_seq_one_letter_code
_entity_poly.pdbx_strand_id
1 'polypeptide(L)'
;MKGKHQIVVQNKRIHFSFSVKRNITLIKGDSATGKTTLFSMIEEYDRLGNDSGIQVQCDKRCTSLSGQYWEDALDRIKDAIVFIDEDSKFVKSNHFAEKIQNSDNYYVIITRENLPSLPYSVEEIYGIHSSGKYKNTRQVFNLLYKLYPDFLATRSDVVQNLLIEDSQ
;
A
#
# COMPACT_ATOMS: atom_id res chain seq x y z
N MET A 1 -3.98 14.41 7.76
CA MET A 1 -5.07 13.41 7.60
C MET A 1 -5.09 12.42 8.76
N LYS A 2 -6.27 11.90 9.16
CA LYS A 2 -6.42 10.81 10.14
C LYS A 2 -7.68 9.99 9.81
N GLY A 3 -7.64 8.71 10.14
CA GLY A 3 -8.79 7.81 9.98
C GLY A 3 -8.62 6.79 8.87
N LYS A 4 -9.72 6.11 8.56
CA LYS A 4 -9.82 5.07 7.54
C LYS A 4 -10.34 5.68 6.25
N HIS A 5 -9.62 5.48 5.15
CA HIS A 5 -10.00 5.94 3.82
C HIS A 5 -10.25 4.74 2.92
N GLN A 6 -11.46 4.64 2.37
CA GLN A 6 -11.81 3.61 1.39
C GLN A 6 -11.38 4.08 0.00
N ILE A 7 -10.74 3.19 -0.76
CA ILE A 7 -10.25 3.45 -2.09
C ILE A 7 -10.83 2.39 -3.02
N VAL A 8 -11.48 2.85 -4.09
CA VAL A 8 -11.90 2.01 -5.22
C VAL A 8 -11.25 2.54 -6.48
N VAL A 9 -10.54 1.67 -7.20
CA VAL A 9 -9.87 2.00 -8.47
C VAL A 9 -10.36 1.01 -9.51
N GLN A 10 -11.03 1.47 -10.56
CA GLN A 10 -11.63 0.56 -11.53
C GLN A 10 -11.66 1.10 -12.96
N ASN A 11 -11.65 0.17 -13.91
CA ASN A 11 -12.00 0.40 -15.32
C ASN A 11 -12.90 -0.75 -15.80
N LYS A 12 -13.19 -0.84 -17.10
CA LYS A 12 -14.05 -1.88 -17.67
C LYS A 12 -13.59 -3.33 -17.40
N ARG A 13 -12.31 -3.56 -17.11
CA ARG A 13 -11.70 -4.89 -16.99
C ARG A 13 -11.18 -5.20 -15.59
N ILE A 14 -10.88 -4.19 -14.79
CA ILE A 14 -10.18 -4.35 -13.51
C ILE A 14 -10.87 -3.53 -12.44
N HIS A 15 -10.99 -4.10 -11.25
CA HIS A 15 -11.53 -3.44 -10.06
C HIS A 15 -10.62 -3.74 -8.87
N PHE A 16 -10.19 -2.70 -8.17
CA PHE A 16 -9.52 -2.78 -6.87
C PHE A 16 -10.40 -2.10 -5.82
N SER A 17 -10.52 -2.72 -4.65
CA SER A 17 -11.23 -2.12 -3.51
C SER A 17 -10.54 -2.48 -2.20
N PHE A 18 -10.12 -1.47 -1.44
CA PHE A 18 -9.40 -1.62 -0.18
C PHE A 18 -9.50 -0.36 0.67
N SER A 19 -9.06 -0.43 1.92
CA SER A 19 -8.95 0.75 2.77
C SER A 19 -7.56 0.87 3.36
N VAL A 20 -7.13 2.10 3.55
CA VAL A 20 -5.92 2.46 4.31
C VAL A 20 -6.33 3.08 5.64
N LYS A 21 -5.60 2.78 6.73
CA LYS A 21 -6.00 3.24 8.07
C LYS A 21 -4.91 4.03 8.79
N ARG A 22 -3.65 3.88 8.37
CA ARG A 22 -2.52 4.64 8.90
C ARG A 22 -1.81 5.38 7.77
N ASN A 23 -0.93 6.29 8.16
CA ASN A 23 -0.14 7.10 7.25
C ASN A 23 0.74 6.29 6.30
N ILE A 24 1.16 5.06 6.65
CA ILE A 24 1.96 4.22 5.77
C ILE A 24 1.30 2.85 5.64
N THR A 25 1.01 2.48 4.38
CA THR A 25 0.50 1.17 3.97
C THR A 25 1.47 0.56 2.97
N LEU A 26 1.90 -0.67 3.21
CA LEU A 26 2.74 -1.42 2.29
C LEU A 26 1.90 -2.43 1.50
N ILE A 27 2.10 -2.47 0.19
CA ILE A 27 1.58 -3.52 -0.67
C ILE A 27 2.76 -4.37 -1.16
N LYS A 28 2.86 -5.60 -0.66
CA LYS A 28 3.90 -6.56 -1.02
C LYS A 28 3.34 -7.74 -1.82
N GLY A 29 4.24 -8.58 -2.32
CA GLY A 29 3.92 -9.87 -2.95
C GLY A 29 4.71 -10.10 -4.23
N ASP A 30 4.55 -11.28 -4.81
CA ASP A 30 5.33 -11.71 -5.98
C ASP A 30 4.97 -10.98 -7.28
N SER A 31 5.77 -11.17 -8.32
CA SER A 31 5.48 -10.63 -9.66
C SER A 31 4.07 -11.02 -10.14
N ALA A 32 3.46 -10.18 -10.98
CA ALA A 32 2.19 -10.44 -11.67
C ALA A 32 0.91 -10.55 -10.81
N THR A 33 0.91 -10.07 -9.56
CA THR A 33 -0.31 -10.05 -8.72
C THR A 33 -1.20 -8.80 -8.89
N GLY A 34 -0.88 -7.91 -9.83
CA GLY A 34 -1.67 -6.69 -10.10
C GLY A 34 -1.23 -5.42 -9.35
N LYS A 35 -0.10 -5.46 -8.63
CA LYS A 35 0.46 -4.28 -7.94
C LYS A 35 0.84 -3.15 -8.90
N THR A 36 1.65 -3.46 -9.90
CA THR A 36 2.02 -2.50 -10.96
C THR A 36 0.78 -1.99 -11.68
N THR A 37 -0.21 -2.86 -11.92
CA THR A 37 -1.48 -2.44 -12.53
C THR A 37 -2.23 -1.44 -11.68
N LEU A 38 -2.30 -1.62 -10.36
CA LEU A 38 -2.89 -0.65 -9.45
C LEU A 38 -2.16 0.70 -9.54
N PHE A 39 -0.83 0.70 -9.48
CA PHE A 39 -0.04 1.93 -9.61
C PHE A 39 -0.27 2.63 -10.94
N SER A 40 -0.14 1.91 -12.07
CA SER A 40 -0.34 2.47 -13.41
C SER A 40 -1.74 3.06 -13.58
N MET A 41 -2.76 2.45 -12.98
CA MET A 41 -4.12 2.99 -13.02
C MET A 41 -4.25 4.30 -12.24
N ILE A 42 -3.60 4.43 -11.08
CA ILE A 42 -3.57 5.68 -10.33
C ILE A 42 -2.78 6.76 -11.09
N GLU A 43 -1.61 6.42 -11.62
CA GLU A 43 -0.77 7.36 -12.37
C GLU A 43 -1.47 7.89 -13.63
N GLU A 44 -2.14 7.02 -14.37
CA GLU A 44 -2.89 7.42 -15.57
C GLU A 44 -4.08 8.31 -15.21
N TYR A 45 -4.80 8.01 -14.13
CA TYR A 45 -5.88 8.84 -13.64
C TYR A 45 -5.40 10.20 -13.11
N ASP A 46 -4.29 10.25 -12.36
CA ASP A 46 -3.73 11.51 -11.85
C ASP A 46 -3.28 12.44 -12.99
N ARG A 47 -2.81 11.87 -14.11
CA ARG A 47 -2.39 12.62 -15.30
C ARG A 47 -3.55 13.08 -16.19
N LEU A 48 -4.52 12.20 -16.46
CA LEU A 48 -5.56 12.42 -17.48
C LEU A 48 -6.95 12.66 -16.89
N GLY A 49 -7.14 12.47 -15.59
CA GLY A 49 -8.44 12.52 -14.94
C GLY A 49 -9.43 11.55 -15.59
N ASN A 50 -10.62 12.05 -15.93
CA ASN A 50 -11.69 11.26 -16.53
C ASN A 50 -11.36 10.71 -17.92
N ASP A 51 -10.42 11.32 -18.64
CA ASP A 51 -10.04 10.90 -20.00
C ASP A 51 -9.23 9.59 -19.99
N SER A 52 -8.72 9.17 -18.83
CA SER A 52 -8.08 7.85 -18.65
C SER A 52 -9.06 6.67 -18.82
N GLY A 53 -10.37 6.90 -18.70
CA GLY A 53 -11.36 5.83 -18.60
C GLY A 53 -11.27 5.03 -17.29
N ILE A 54 -10.52 5.53 -16.31
CA ILE A 54 -10.37 4.98 -14.96
C ILE A 54 -11.24 5.81 -14.00
N GLN A 55 -11.90 5.11 -13.08
CA GLN A 55 -12.65 5.72 -11.99
C GLN A 55 -11.90 5.47 -10.69
N VAL A 56 -11.58 6.55 -9.99
CA VAL A 56 -11.05 6.52 -8.63
C VAL A 56 -12.08 7.10 -7.69
N GLN A 57 -12.53 6.32 -6.71
CA GLN A 57 -13.41 6.77 -5.64
C GLN A 57 -12.67 6.72 -4.31
N CYS A 58 -12.53 7.88 -3.69
CA CYS A 58 -11.96 8.05 -2.37
C CYS A 58 -12.44 9.39 -1.80
N ASP A 59 -12.48 9.53 -0.47
CA ASP A 59 -12.76 10.81 0.20
C ASP A 59 -11.57 11.78 0.15
N LYS A 60 -10.44 11.32 -0.38
CA LYS A 60 -9.18 12.04 -0.50
C LYS A 60 -8.63 11.94 -1.91
N ARG A 61 -7.82 12.93 -2.31
CA ARG A 61 -7.12 12.88 -3.61
C ARG A 61 -6.16 11.69 -3.61
N CYS A 62 -6.24 10.84 -4.62
CA CYS A 62 -5.22 9.81 -4.89
C CYS A 62 -4.27 10.32 -5.96
N THR A 63 -2.97 10.28 -5.71
CA THR A 63 -1.93 10.82 -6.62
C THR A 63 -0.72 9.88 -6.66
N SER A 64 -0.02 9.83 -7.79
CA SER A 64 1.21 9.05 -7.93
C SER A 64 2.44 9.91 -7.64
N LEU A 65 3.44 9.34 -6.97
CA LEU A 65 4.75 9.97 -6.77
C LEU A 65 5.85 9.06 -7.31
N SER A 66 6.64 9.58 -8.25
CA SER A 66 7.73 8.87 -8.92
C SER A 66 8.79 9.84 -9.46
N GLY A 67 9.91 9.30 -9.94
CA GLY A 67 10.95 10.07 -10.64
C GLY A 67 11.94 10.80 -9.74
N GLN A 68 12.90 11.48 -10.37
CA GLN A 68 14.03 12.13 -9.69
C GLN A 68 13.65 13.44 -8.97
N TYR A 69 12.56 14.09 -9.38
CA TYR A 69 12.07 15.35 -8.79
C TYR A 69 10.95 15.12 -7.75
N TRP A 70 10.97 13.96 -7.09
CA TRP A 70 9.94 13.57 -6.13
C TRP A 70 9.83 14.53 -4.95
N GLU A 71 10.93 15.19 -4.55
CA GLU A 71 10.94 16.11 -3.41
C GLU A 71 10.05 17.32 -3.66
N ASP A 72 10.29 18.01 -4.78
CA ASP A 72 9.49 19.16 -5.19
C ASP A 72 8.02 18.78 -5.41
N ALA A 73 7.78 17.60 -5.97
CA ALA A 73 6.44 17.07 -6.16
C ALA A 73 5.75 16.85 -4.80
N LEU A 74 6.43 16.19 -3.87
CA LEU A 74 5.90 15.87 -2.54
C LEU A 74 5.60 17.14 -1.73
N ASP A 75 6.44 18.16 -1.82
CA ASP A 75 6.24 19.42 -1.09
C ASP A 75 4.92 20.13 -1.47
N ARG A 76 4.44 19.91 -2.70
CA ARG A 76 3.16 20.43 -3.21
C ARG A 76 1.95 19.55 -2.89
N ILE A 77 2.16 18.32 -2.45
CA ILE A 77 1.07 17.38 -2.15
C ILE A 77 0.68 17.52 -0.68
N LYS A 78 -0.61 17.82 -0.43
CA LYS A 78 -1.20 17.98 0.90
C LYS A 78 -2.52 17.22 0.99
N ASP A 79 -2.83 16.69 2.17
CA ASP A 79 -4.07 15.97 2.50
C ASP A 79 -4.49 14.92 1.45
N ALA A 80 -3.53 14.14 0.95
CA ALA A 80 -3.72 13.18 -0.14
C ALA A 80 -3.26 11.75 0.22
N ILE A 81 -3.68 10.78 -0.59
CA ILE A 81 -3.16 9.41 -0.60
C ILE A 81 -2.16 9.29 -1.76
N VAL A 82 -0.89 9.14 -1.40
CA VAL A 82 0.24 9.11 -2.33
C VAL A 82 0.64 7.67 -2.62
N PHE A 83 0.53 7.27 -3.88
CA PHE A 83 0.95 5.96 -4.36
C PHE A 83 2.38 6.02 -4.87
N ILE A 84 3.22 5.07 -4.46
CA ILE A 84 4.63 4.97 -4.82
C ILE A 84 4.91 3.55 -5.31
N ASP A 85 5.50 3.42 -6.51
CA ASP A 85 5.82 2.11 -7.09
C ASP A 85 7.19 1.57 -6.63
N GLU A 86 7.41 0.27 -6.86
CA GLU A 86 8.60 -0.47 -6.43
C GLU A 86 9.92 0.09 -7.00
N ASP A 87 9.88 0.73 -8.17
CA ASP A 87 11.06 1.32 -8.82
C ASP A 87 11.54 2.64 -8.16
N SER A 88 10.77 3.17 -7.21
CA SER A 88 11.07 4.42 -6.50
C SER A 88 12.12 4.21 -5.40
N LYS A 89 13.40 4.11 -5.80
CA LYS A 89 14.52 3.86 -4.89
C LYS A 89 14.63 4.85 -3.72
N PHE A 90 14.15 6.09 -3.88
CA PHE A 90 14.16 7.11 -2.84
C PHE A 90 13.40 6.67 -1.58
N VAL A 91 12.42 5.77 -1.71
CA VAL A 91 11.58 5.29 -0.61
C VAL A 91 12.37 4.59 0.50
N LYS A 92 13.58 4.11 0.19
CA LYS A 92 14.50 3.43 1.12
C LYS A 92 15.38 4.40 1.91
N SER A 93 15.41 5.67 1.54
CA SER A 93 16.30 6.66 2.14
C SER A 93 15.76 7.20 3.47
N ASN A 94 16.66 7.59 4.38
CA ASN A 94 16.29 8.33 5.58
C ASN A 94 15.69 9.70 5.25
N HIS A 95 16.17 10.33 4.17
CA HIS A 95 15.64 11.62 3.69
C HIS A 95 14.15 11.56 3.34
N PHE A 96 13.73 10.49 2.66
CA PHE A 96 12.31 10.26 2.41
C PHE A 96 11.52 10.05 3.72
N ALA A 97 12.06 9.25 4.65
CA ALA A 97 11.43 9.02 5.95
C ALA A 97 11.19 10.32 6.73
N GLU A 98 12.20 11.20 6.78
CA GLU A 98 12.13 12.51 7.42
C GLU A 98 11.09 13.43 6.76
N LYS A 99 11.06 13.47 5.42
CA LYS A 99 10.10 14.27 4.65
C LYS A 99 8.65 13.86 4.93
N ILE A 100 8.35 12.57 5.00
CA ILE A 100 6.97 12.11 5.19
C ILE A 100 6.49 12.18 6.65
N GLN A 101 7.40 12.16 7.62
CA GLN A 101 7.06 12.15 9.05
C GLN A 101 6.20 13.34 9.48
N ASN A 102 6.46 14.51 8.88
CA ASN A 102 5.74 15.76 9.18
C ASN A 102 4.69 16.13 8.12
N SER A 103 4.37 15.19 7.22
CA SER A 103 3.34 15.40 6.21
C SER A 103 1.95 15.11 6.75
N ASP A 104 0.93 15.64 6.08
CA ASP A 104 -0.48 15.35 6.32
C ASP A 104 -1.04 14.28 5.36
N ASN A 105 -0.18 13.60 4.61
CA ASN A 105 -0.51 12.60 3.59
C ASN A 105 -0.52 11.18 4.14
N TYR A 106 -1.21 10.28 3.44
CA TYR A 106 -1.00 8.83 3.57
C TYR A 106 -0.20 8.32 2.37
N TYR A 107 0.54 7.24 2.57
CA TYR A 107 1.46 6.66 1.60
C TYR A 107 1.13 5.19 1.39
N VAL A 108 0.77 4.84 0.16
CA VAL A 108 0.62 3.47 -0.29
C VAL A 108 1.87 3.11 -1.09
N ILE A 109 2.72 2.30 -0.50
CA ILE A 109 4.05 1.97 -1.05
C ILE A 109 4.04 0.53 -1.53
N ILE A 110 4.24 0.35 -2.84
CA ILE A 110 4.41 -0.96 -3.45
C ILE A 110 5.89 -1.31 -3.38
N THR A 111 6.21 -2.43 -2.73
CA THR A 111 7.60 -2.89 -2.59
C THR A 111 7.64 -4.37 -2.18
N ARG A 112 8.65 -5.12 -2.61
CA ARG A 112 8.96 -6.44 -2.01
C ARG A 112 9.85 -6.32 -0.78
N GLU A 113 10.62 -5.25 -0.70
CA GLU A 113 11.65 -5.09 0.33
C GLU A 113 11.08 -4.62 1.67
N ASN A 114 11.87 -4.78 2.72
CA ASN A 114 11.61 -4.14 4.01
C ASN A 114 12.11 -2.70 3.96
N LEU A 115 11.38 -1.78 4.58
CA LEU A 115 11.72 -0.36 4.64
C LEU A 115 12.05 0.03 6.08
N PRO A 116 13.20 -0.38 6.63
CA PRO A 116 13.51 -0.22 8.06
C PRO A 116 13.58 1.25 8.52
N SER A 117 13.75 2.20 7.59
CA SER A 117 13.69 3.63 7.86
C SER A 117 12.28 4.16 8.12
N LEU A 118 11.23 3.41 7.76
CA LEU A 118 9.84 3.85 7.83
C LEU A 118 9.09 3.21 9.02
N PRO A 119 8.38 4.00 9.85
CA PRO A 119 7.63 3.49 10.99
C PRO A 119 6.24 2.96 10.59
N TYR A 120 6.19 1.92 9.73
CA TYR A 120 4.92 1.29 9.33
C TYR A 120 4.45 0.22 10.32
N SER A 121 3.15 -0.02 10.39
CA SER A 121 2.56 -1.09 11.21
C SER A 121 2.46 -2.38 10.41
N VAL A 122 2.69 -3.53 11.06
CA VAL A 122 2.43 -4.86 10.49
C VAL A 122 0.98 -5.05 10.05
N GLU A 123 0.04 -4.34 10.69
CA GLU A 123 -1.38 -4.34 10.34
C GLU A 123 -1.66 -3.69 8.98
N GLU A 124 -0.72 -2.88 8.48
CA GLU A 124 -0.83 -2.13 7.23
C GLU A 124 0.07 -2.72 6.14
N ILE A 125 0.39 -4.01 6.22
CA ILE A 125 1.12 -4.75 5.19
C ILE A 125 0.17 -5.72 4.51
N TYR A 126 -0.06 -5.50 3.21
CA TYR A 126 -1.03 -6.23 2.42
C TYR A 126 -0.42 -6.90 1.20
N GLY A 127 -1.01 -8.01 0.76
CA GLY A 127 -0.84 -8.55 -0.58
C GLY A 127 -2.06 -8.26 -1.45
N ILE A 128 -1.95 -8.46 -2.76
CA ILE A 128 -3.07 -8.41 -3.70
C ILE A 128 -3.37 -9.82 -4.19
N HIS A 129 -4.64 -10.23 -4.18
CA HIS A 129 -5.09 -11.43 -4.87
C HIS A 129 -6.34 -11.14 -5.72
N SER A 130 -6.48 -11.88 -6.82
CA SER A 130 -7.71 -11.90 -7.59
C SER A 130 -8.79 -12.69 -6.86
N SER A 131 -9.99 -12.11 -6.74
CA SER A 131 -11.18 -12.78 -6.25
C SER A 131 -11.79 -13.57 -7.41
N GLY A 132 -11.51 -14.87 -7.47
CA GLY A 132 -12.12 -15.79 -8.43
C GLY A 132 -13.63 -15.99 -8.26
N LYS A 133 -14.29 -15.24 -7.35
CA LYS A 133 -15.73 -15.36 -7.05
C LYS A 133 -16.63 -14.91 -8.19
N TYR A 134 -16.12 -14.14 -9.15
CA TYR A 134 -16.88 -13.66 -10.29
C TYR A 134 -16.36 -14.24 -11.61
N LYS A 135 -16.39 -15.57 -11.76
CA LYS A 135 -15.99 -16.25 -13.02
C LYS A 135 -16.81 -15.83 -14.24
N ASN A 136 -18.00 -15.26 -14.05
CA ASN A 136 -18.92 -14.86 -15.12
C ASN A 136 -18.91 -13.34 -15.41
N THR A 137 -18.10 -12.53 -14.71
CA THR A 137 -17.97 -11.10 -15.03
C THR A 137 -16.80 -10.86 -15.97
N ARG A 138 -16.95 -9.95 -16.93
CA ARG A 138 -15.83 -9.48 -17.78
C ARG A 138 -14.74 -8.71 -17.00
N GLN A 139 -15.02 -8.36 -15.74
CA GLN A 139 -14.15 -7.58 -14.87
C GLN A 139 -13.48 -8.47 -13.81
N VAL A 140 -12.16 -8.31 -13.64
CA VAL A 140 -11.34 -8.97 -12.62
C VAL A 140 -11.37 -8.13 -11.34
N PHE A 141 -11.84 -8.72 -10.25
CA PHE A 141 -11.88 -8.10 -8.93
C PHE A 141 -10.63 -8.46 -8.13
N ASN A 142 -9.90 -7.46 -7.68
CA ASN A 142 -8.70 -7.59 -6.87
C ASN A 142 -8.96 -7.07 -5.46
N LEU A 143 -8.56 -7.85 -4.47
CA LEU A 143 -8.71 -7.53 -3.06
C LEU A 143 -7.34 -7.50 -2.38
N LEU A 144 -7.21 -6.62 -1.40
CA LEU A 144 -6.04 -6.60 -0.52
C LEU A 144 -6.30 -7.54 0.67
N TYR A 145 -5.29 -8.32 1.04
CA TYR A 145 -5.30 -9.21 2.20
C TYR A 145 -4.10 -8.92 3.10
N LYS A 146 -4.27 -8.95 4.43
CA LYS A 146 -3.16 -8.76 5.36
C LYS A 146 -2.14 -9.90 5.19
N LEU A 147 -0.85 -9.56 5.08
CA LEU A 147 0.22 -10.57 5.07
C LEU A 147 0.56 -11.08 6.47
N TYR A 148 0.32 -10.24 7.48
CA TYR A 148 0.47 -10.60 8.87
C TYR A 148 -0.90 -10.46 9.54
N PRO A 149 -1.75 -11.50 9.47
CA PRO A 149 -3.00 -11.52 10.23
C PRO A 149 -2.68 -11.41 11.72
N ASP A 150 -3.63 -10.85 12.48
CA ASP A 150 -3.47 -10.55 13.90
C ASP A 150 -3.01 -11.84 14.61
N PHE A 151 -1.74 -11.85 15.00
CA PHE A 151 -1.10 -12.98 15.67
C PHE A 151 -1.68 -12.98 17.07
N LEU A 152 -2.83 -13.63 17.28
CA LEU A 152 -3.38 -14.13 18.56
C LEU A 152 -4.85 -14.57 18.35
N ALA A 153 -5.07 -15.87 18.10
CA ALA A 153 -6.25 -16.65 18.58
C ALA A 153 -6.27 -18.13 18.15
N THR A 154 -5.15 -18.74 17.75
CA THR A 154 -5.03 -20.21 17.86
C THR A 154 -4.42 -20.56 19.21
N ARG A 155 -5.23 -21.24 20.02
CA ARG A 155 -4.96 -21.72 21.38
C ARG A 155 -3.64 -22.50 21.46
N SER A 156 -2.94 -22.28 22.58
CA SER A 156 -2.07 -23.24 23.27
C SER A 156 -0.76 -23.66 22.60
N ASP A 157 0.19 -22.74 22.50
CA ASP A 157 1.59 -23.13 22.73
C ASP A 157 1.95 -22.70 24.15
N VAL A 158 1.81 -23.67 25.06
CA VAL A 158 2.52 -23.63 26.33
C VAL A 158 3.99 -23.47 25.98
N VAL A 159 4.61 -22.35 26.38
CA VAL A 159 6.06 -22.27 26.47
C VAL A 159 6.47 -23.25 27.58
N GLN A 160 6.69 -24.51 27.20
CA GLN A 160 7.38 -25.48 28.03
C GLN A 160 8.82 -25.50 27.56
N ASN A 161 9.72 -25.10 28.47
CA ASN A 161 11.18 -25.11 28.38
C ASN A 161 11.81 -23.80 27.90
N LEU A 162 11.86 -22.83 28.82
CA LEU A 162 12.96 -21.88 28.90
C LEU A 162 14.17 -22.65 29.45
N LEU A 163 15.08 -23.10 28.59
CA LEU A 163 16.39 -23.60 29.01
C LEU A 163 17.30 -22.40 29.29
N ILE A 164 17.65 -22.22 30.56
CA ILE A 164 18.72 -21.33 30.99
C ILE A 164 19.91 -22.26 31.28
N GLU A 165 20.99 -22.15 30.52
CA GLU A 165 22.27 -22.72 30.96
C GLU A 165 22.86 -21.77 32.00
N ASP A 166 22.77 -22.15 33.28
CA ASP A 166 23.60 -21.54 34.31
C ASP A 166 25.06 -21.92 34.05
N SER A 167 25.89 -20.91 33.85
CA SER A 167 27.33 -21.03 33.68
C SER A 167 27.98 -21.59 34.95
N GLN A 168 28.89 -22.56 34.80
CA GLN A 168 29.91 -22.87 35.82
C GLN A 168 31.24 -22.23 35.44
#